data_AF-A0A535SWS2-F1
#
_entry.id   AF-A0A535SWS2-F1
#
_cell.length_a   1.000
_cell.length_b   1.000
_cell.length_c   1.000
_cell.angle_alpha   90.00
_cell.angle_beta   90.00
_cell.angle_gamma   90.00
#
_symmetry.space_group_name_H-M   'P 1'
#
loop_
_entity.id
_entity.type
_entity.pdbx_description
1 polymer ?
#
loop_
_entity_poly.entity_id
_entity_poly.type
_entity_poly.pdbx_seq_one_letter_code
_entity_poly.pdbx_strand_id
1 'polypeptide(L)' 'DIVLIDDYAHHPTAIAATLEAARERYPGWRLVAVYQPHMFSRTKTFFTQFLSAFDLADVAIIADIFPARERDTGQVS' A
#
# COMPACT_ATOMS: atom_id res chain seq x y z
N ASP A 1 6.57 22.72 -0.48
CA ASP A 1 6.18 22.02 -1.72
C ASP A 1 5.73 20.60 -1.43
N ILE A 2 4.89 20.05 -2.29
CA ILE A 2 4.37 18.67 -2.20
C ILE A 2 4.61 18.00 -3.55
N VAL A 3 5.14 16.78 -3.53
CA VAL A 3 5.27 15.91 -4.70
C VAL A 3 4.21 14.81 -4.60
N LEU A 4 3.44 14.63 -5.66
CA LEU A 4 2.48 13.54 -5.79
C LEU A 4 3.04 12.47 -6.74
N ILE A 5 3.08 11.23 -6.28
CA ILE A 5 3.47 10.06 -7.05
C ILE A 5 2.24 9.15 -7.10
N ASP A 6 1.88 8.69 -8.31
CA ASP A 6 0.85 7.70 -8.53
C ASP A 6 1.51 6.41 -9.05
N ASP A 7 1.15 5.27 -8.48
CA ASP A 7 1.75 3.97 -8.76
C ASP A 7 0.66 2.88 -8.72
N TYR A 8 0.69 1.96 -9.69
CA TYR A 8 -0.27 0.86 -9.81
C TYR A 8 0.03 -0.33 -8.88
N ALA A 9 1.07 -0.23 -8.04
CA ALA A 9 1.50 -1.26 -7.11
C ALA A 9 0.35 -1.77 -6.23
N HIS A 10 0.01 -3.04 -6.40
CA HIS A 10 -1.02 -3.74 -5.63
C HIS A 10 -0.50 -5.02 -4.97
N HIS A 11 0.79 -5.32 -5.13
CA HIS A 11 1.49 -6.43 -4.47
C HIS A 11 2.43 -5.86 -3.40
N PRO A 12 2.55 -6.48 -2.19
CA PRO A 12 3.39 -5.97 -1.10
C PRO A 12 4.82 -5.62 -1.53
N THR A 13 5.46 -6.49 -2.30
CA THR A 13 6.82 -6.27 -2.83
C THR A 13 6.92 -5.02 -3.72
N ALA A 14 5.91 -4.77 -4.55
CA ALA A 14 5.92 -3.60 -5.43
C ALA A 14 5.73 -2.32 -4.61
N ILE A 15 4.85 -2.34 -3.59
CA ILE A 15 4.64 -1.21 -2.67
C ILE A 15 5.94 -0.87 -1.94
N ALA A 16 6.60 -1.87 -1.36
CA ALA A 16 7.88 -1.66 -0.67
C ALA A 16 8.92 -1.04 -1.61
N ALA A 17 9.07 -1.56 -2.83
CA ALA A 17 9.99 -1.02 -3.82
C ALA A 17 9.66 0.45 -4.21
N THR A 18 8.38 0.80 -4.34
CA THR A 18 7.95 2.18 -4.60
C THR A 18 8.34 3.11 -3.43
N LEU A 19 8.17 2.66 -2.18
CA LEU A 19 8.54 3.45 -1.00
C LEU A 19 10.06 3.57 -0.82
N GLU A 20 10.83 2.51 -1.12
CA GLU A 20 12.29 2.55 -1.17
C GLU A 20 12.77 3.61 -2.17
N ALA A 21 12.28 3.55 -3.41
CA ALA A 21 12.63 4.50 -4.45
C ALA A 21 12.24 5.94 -4.07
N ALA A 22 11.07 6.14 -3.46
CA ALA A 22 10.64 7.45 -2.99
C ALA A 22 11.56 7.99 -1.87
N ARG A 23 11.98 7.14 -0.93
CA ARG A 23 12.87 7.54 0.17
C ARG A 23 14.27 7.88 -0.32
N GLU A 24 14.80 7.14 -1.29
CA GLU A 24 16.09 7.43 -1.94
C GLU A 24 16.03 8.74 -2.74
N ARG A 25 14.93 8.97 -3.48
CA ARG A 25 14.75 10.16 -4.31
C ARG A 25 14.60 11.44 -3.50
N TYR A 26 13.93 11.37 -2.34
CA TYR A 26 13.58 12.51 -1.50
C TYR A 26 14.05 12.31 -0.04
N PRO A 27 15.37 12.28 0.20
CA PRO A 27 15.91 12.01 1.53
C PRO A 27 15.48 13.09 2.53
N GLY A 28 15.00 12.66 3.70
CA GLY A 28 14.55 13.54 4.78
C GLY A 28 13.17 14.20 4.57
N TRP A 29 12.51 13.95 3.45
CA TRP A 29 11.13 14.40 3.24
C TRP A 29 10.15 13.47 3.94
N ARG A 30 9.03 14.03 4.42
CA ARG A 30 7.94 13.23 4.96
C ARG A 30 7.29 12.41 3.84
N LEU A 31 7.27 11.09 3.99
CA LEU A 31 6.67 10.15 3.05
C LEU A 31 5.32 9.68 3.57
N VAL A 32 4.26 10.00 2.82
CA VAL A 32 2.88 9.57 3.12
C VAL A 32 2.44 8.59 2.06
N ALA A 33 2.19 7.33 2.45
CA ALA A 33 1.65 6.30 1.57
C ALA A 33 0.12 6.29 1.67
N VAL A 34 -0.58 6.40 0.55
CA VAL A 34 -2.04 6.27 0.47
C VAL A 34 -2.33 5.06 -0.40
N TYR A 35 -2.97 4.04 0.16
CA TYR A 35 -3.17 2.75 -0.49
C TYR A 35 -4.63 2.31 -0.42
N GLN A 36 -5.15 1.84 -1.56
CA GLN A 36 -6.43 1.16 -1.64
C GLN A 36 -6.17 -0.32 -1.97
N PRO A 37 -6.42 -1.25 -1.03
CA PRO A 37 -6.28 -2.68 -1.31
C PRO A 37 -7.23 -3.12 -2.43
N HIS A 38 -6.77 -4.02 -3.30
CA HIS A 38 -7.55 -4.51 -4.43
C HIS A 38 -7.84 -6.01 -4.27
N MET A 39 -9.14 -6.37 -4.19
CA MET A 39 -9.69 -7.71 -3.93
C MET A 39 -9.44 -8.24 -2.51
N PHE A 40 -10.48 -8.80 -1.87
CA PHE A 40 -10.40 -9.43 -0.55
C PHE A 40 -9.48 -10.66 -0.57
N SER A 41 -9.55 -11.48 -1.63
CA SER A 41 -8.73 -12.69 -1.75
C SER A 41 -7.24 -12.36 -1.72
N ARG A 42 -6.84 -11.28 -2.39
CA ARG A 42 -5.46 -10.78 -2.41
C ARG A 42 -5.04 -10.25 -1.04
N THR A 43 -5.86 -9.39 -0.44
CA THR A 43 -5.60 -8.85 0.91
C THR A 43 -5.42 -9.97 1.92
N LYS A 44 -6.29 -10.99 1.89
CA LYS A 44 -6.19 -12.17 2.74
C LYS A 44 -4.93 -12.99 2.47
N THR A 45 -4.62 -13.24 1.21
CA THR A 45 -3.46 -14.07 0.80
C THR A 45 -2.15 -13.46 1.26
N PHE A 46 -2.04 -12.13 1.19
CA PHE A 46 -0.81 -11.41 1.49
C PHE A 46 -0.87 -10.60 2.80
N PHE A 47 -1.84 -10.88 3.67
CA PHE A 47 -2.12 -10.07 4.86
C PHE A 47 -0.87 -9.79 5.69
N THR A 48 -0.12 -10.85 6.04
CA THR A 48 1.12 -10.73 6.81
C THR A 48 2.20 -9.92 6.10
N GLN A 49 2.27 -10.01 4.76
CA GLN A 49 3.27 -9.27 3.98
C GLN A 49 2.91 -7.78 3.85
N PHE A 50 1.62 -7.44 3.83
CA PHE A 50 1.17 -6.06 3.85
C PHE A 50 1.53 -5.35 5.15
N LEU A 51 1.63 -6.06 6.29
CA LEU A 51 2.00 -5.47 7.58
C LEU A 51 3.35 -4.75 7.55
N SER A 52 4.31 -5.25 6.77
CA SER A 52 5.65 -4.65 6.65
C SER A 52 5.86 -3.89 5.33
N ALA A 53 4.91 -3.95 4.39
CA ALA A 53 5.06 -3.32 3.07
C ALA A 53 5.14 -1.79 3.13
N PHE A 54 4.69 -1.19 4.24
CA PHE A 54 4.61 0.25 4.44
C PHE A 54 5.63 0.78 5.45
N ASP A 55 6.56 -0.05 5.95
CA ASP A 55 7.48 0.31 7.05
C ASP A 55 8.36 1.54 6.77
N LEU A 56 8.60 1.85 5.49
CA LEU A 56 9.37 3.02 5.08
C LEU A 56 8.56 4.31 5.00
N ALA A 57 7.22 4.24 5.05
CA ALA A 57 6.36 5.41 5.09
C ALA A 57 6.29 5.97 6.51
N ASP A 58 6.32 7.30 6.64
CA ASP A 58 6.14 7.96 7.94
C ASP A 58 4.66 7.93 8.36
N VAL A 59 3.76 7.89 7.36
CA VAL A 59 2.32 7.74 7.54
C VAL A 59 1.79 6.80 6.45
N ALA A 60 1.02 5.79 6.84
CA ALA A 60 0.26 4.96 5.93
C ALA A 60 -1.24 5.21 6.12
N ILE A 61 -1.93 5.58 5.04
CA ILE A 61 -3.38 5.73 4.99
C ILE A 61 -3.91 4.59 4.12
N ILE A 62 -4.61 3.65 4.74
CA ILE A 62 -5.20 2.50 4.06
C ILE A 62 -6.70 2.74 3.93
N ALA A 63 -7.20 2.80 2.71
CA ALA A 63 -8.62 2.91 2.41
C ALA A 63 -9.30 1.54 2.47
N ASP A 64 -10.64 1.53 2.41
CA ASP A 64 -11.42 0.30 2.29
C ASP A 64 -10.99 -0.54 1.07
N ILE A 65 -11.10 -1.86 1.21
CA ILE A 65 -10.79 -2.80 0.14
C ILE A 65 -11.70 -2.54 -1.06
N PHE A 66 -11.10 -2.26 -2.22
CA PHE A 66 -11.81 -2.24 -3.49
C PHE A 66 -12.13 -3.69 -3.90
N PRO A 67 -13.41 -4.09 -3.95
CA PRO A 67 -13.77 -5.50 -4.11
C PRO A 67 -13.51 -6.03 -5.52
N ALA A 68 -13.39 -5.15 -6.52
CA ALA A 68 -13.47 -5.48 -7.94
C ALA A 68 -14.72 -6.32 -8.25
N ARG A 69 -14.59 -7.64 -8.35
CA ARG A 69 -15.69 -8.58 -8.64
C ARG A 69 -16.05 -9.47 -7.43
N GLU A 70 -15.34 -9.32 -6.32
CA GLU A 70 -15.49 -10.18 -5.15
C GLU A 70 -16.61 -9.69 -4.23
N ARG A 71 -17.14 -10.63 -3.45
CA ARG A 71 -18.04 -10.31 -2.34
C ARG A 71 -17.23 -10.36 -1.05
N ASP A 72 -17.49 -9.41 -0.18
CA ASP A 72 -16.94 -9.44 1.17
C ASP A 72 -17.48 -10.68 1.91
N THR A 73 -16.56 -11.49 2.43
CA THR A 73 -16.88 -12.68 3.23
C THR A 73 -16.74 -12.41 4.73
N GLY A 74 -16.34 -11.20 5.14
CA GLY A 74 -16.08 -10.81 6.52
C GLY A 74 -14.79 -11.40 7.09
N GLN A 75 -13.92 -11.95 6.25
CA GLN A 75 -12.68 -12.62 6.68
C GLN A 75 -11.47 -11.69 6.74
N VAL A 76 -11.52 -10.55 6.05
CA VAL A 76 -10.45 -9.55 6.00
C VAL A 76 -11.06 -8.18 5.73
N SER A 77 -10.52 -7.15 6.35
CA SER A 77 -10.91 -5.74 6.23
C SER A 77 -9.67 -4.86 6.25
#